data_AF-A0A1F8A4G9-F1
#
_entry.id   AF-A0A1F8A4G9-F1
#
_cell.length_a   1.000
_cell.length_b   1.000
_cell.length_c   1.000
_cell.angle_alpha   90.00
_cell.angle_beta   90.00
_cell.angle_gamma   90.00
#
_symmetry.space_group_name_H-M   'P 1'
#
loop_
_entity.id
_entity.type
_entity.pdbx_description
1 polymer ?
#
loop_
_entity_poly.entity_id
_entity_poly.type
_entity_poly.pdbx_seq_one_letter_code
_entity_poly.pdbx_strand_id
1 'polypeptide(L)'
;MSTELSSPIKPLRSRLGCKTCKIRRVKCGEEKPNCVRCTSTGRKCEYEGTISGTFSSTPSTTSIQDHPLSLLPNTVWRERRAFAYYFQQAAVSLGGGLDVHFWRSIVPQVCRSEPGVWDAIIALSDLFESPSQDCRSPNPKHRDALSWYSRSVSAVRQRIQCGDIDIFAGLITCILFISIEAIQGNEQEALQLYGQGVHLIRTLRAQIACGVVSETKACLLEDAIVPIFVRLGVIALTIAHLPVSGLLLDNDPVLVQEFVSLKSAREAIARLSTEIQLFERTCIEYRHESHSSDMHPEFMDRQIFLSGRLKDWHTAFTVLIEGLHAKGVLSQQQIGTGALLLTYYEMSFVILATCISSSHMIYDAYTPNFQNIVEQSSIAINSLARSDGTQPPFTFEINAGFPLWFTCLRCREPKIRRMALALFRQGPQAQGFYNSAGAAALGERVMMLEEALAIRANQGKSESVRQHSSNSAIENHAYDPDHNSHVFNVDSSCLPVIQDSELAVYVPEEARLGPIGIFRSQDGFPPGTKEEDLAKWNQRHDQTFLRFSRNEHDQANDTWHVVHEYVPIDN
;
A
#
# COMPACT_ATOMS: atom_id res chain seq x y z
N MET A 1 -73.81 6.50 59.47
CA MET A 1 -74.58 6.38 58.20
C MET A 1 -73.95 7.29 57.18
N SER A 2 -73.07 6.76 56.33
CA SER A 2 -72.61 7.45 55.11
C SER A 2 -72.33 6.38 54.06
N THR A 3 -73.16 6.43 53.03
CA THR A 3 -73.25 5.66 51.78
C THR A 3 -71.94 5.45 51.03
N GLU A 4 -71.57 4.19 50.76
CA GLU A 4 -70.66 3.83 49.65
C GLU A 4 -71.46 3.82 48.34
N LEU A 5 -71.20 4.79 47.47
CA LEU A 5 -71.66 4.79 46.08
C LEU A 5 -70.67 3.97 45.24
N SER A 6 -71.15 2.85 44.71
CA SER A 6 -70.48 2.07 43.69
C SER A 6 -70.27 2.91 42.42
N SER A 7 -69.00 3.14 42.07
CA SER A 7 -68.64 3.79 40.82
C SER A 7 -68.78 2.80 39.65
N PRO A 8 -69.35 3.20 38.50
CA PRO A 8 -69.58 2.29 37.39
C PRO A 8 -68.26 1.94 36.71
N ILE A 9 -67.97 0.63 36.63
CA ILE A 9 -66.83 0.08 35.89
C ILE A 9 -66.94 0.53 34.43
N LYS A 10 -66.08 1.47 34.03
CA LYS A 10 -65.98 1.92 32.64
C LYS A 10 -65.50 0.74 31.78
N PRO A 11 -66.20 0.38 30.68
CA PRO A 11 -65.74 -0.72 29.83
C PRO A 11 -64.40 -0.36 29.19
N LEU A 12 -63.44 -1.28 29.31
CA LEU A 12 -62.12 -1.19 28.69
C LEU A 12 -62.28 -0.89 27.19
N ARG A 13 -61.74 0.25 26.76
CA ARG A 13 -61.76 0.64 25.34
C ARG A 13 -60.82 -0.31 24.58
N SER A 14 -61.38 -1.13 23.68
CA SER A 14 -60.57 -1.89 22.72
C SER A 14 -59.69 -0.91 21.93
N ARG A 15 -58.37 -1.18 21.91
CA ARG A 15 -57.38 -0.39 21.16
C ARG A 15 -57.50 -0.61 19.64
N LEU A 16 -58.08 -1.75 19.23
CA LEU A 16 -58.08 -2.25 17.85
C LEU A 16 -59.35 -1.90 17.03
N GLY A 17 -60.36 -1.28 17.66
CA GLY A 17 -61.57 -0.85 16.95
C GLY A 17 -61.33 0.25 15.90
N CYS A 18 -62.11 0.24 14.81
CA CYS A 18 -62.06 1.26 13.77
C CYS A 18 -62.44 2.66 14.29
N LYS A 19 -61.95 3.72 13.62
CA LYS A 19 -62.22 5.13 13.94
C LYS A 19 -63.72 5.41 14.02
N THR A 20 -64.49 4.90 13.06
CA THR A 20 -65.94 5.14 12.99
C THR A 20 -66.68 4.57 14.20
N CYS A 21 -66.30 3.39 14.71
CA CYS A 21 -66.88 2.82 15.93
C CYS A 21 -66.39 3.53 17.19
N LYS A 22 -65.11 3.95 17.23
CA LYS A 22 -64.52 4.73 18.33
C LYS A 22 -65.23 6.09 18.49
N ILE A 23 -65.46 6.83 17.39
CA ILE A 23 -66.19 8.11 17.38
C ILE A 23 -67.62 7.91 17.90
N ARG A 24 -68.28 6.84 17.44
CA ARG A 24 -69.65 6.51 17.84
C ARG A 24 -69.75 5.95 19.28
N ARG A 25 -68.63 5.74 19.97
CA ARG A 25 -68.56 5.11 21.31
C ARG A 25 -69.31 3.77 21.39
N VAL A 26 -69.28 3.00 20.31
CA VAL A 26 -69.85 1.64 20.25
C VAL A 26 -68.73 0.62 20.08
N LYS A 27 -68.88 -0.57 20.69
CA LYS A 27 -67.91 -1.68 20.53
C LYS A 27 -67.75 -2.02 19.03
N CYS A 28 -66.51 -2.07 18.56
CA CYS A 28 -66.19 -2.48 17.19
C CYS A 28 -66.16 -4.00 17.10
N GLY A 29 -66.56 -4.57 15.96
CA GLY A 29 -66.41 -6.00 15.67
C GLY A 29 -65.00 -6.39 15.17
N GLU A 30 -64.16 -5.40 14.84
CA GLU A 30 -62.76 -5.55 14.41
C GLU A 30 -62.56 -6.34 13.09
N GLU A 31 -63.64 -6.62 12.35
CA GLU A 31 -63.56 -7.26 11.04
C GLU A 31 -62.94 -6.31 10.02
N LYS A 32 -61.96 -6.79 9.24
CA LYS A 32 -61.28 -6.04 8.16
C LYS A 32 -61.71 -6.60 6.80
N PRO A 33 -61.89 -5.78 5.74
CA PRO A 33 -61.57 -4.34 5.68
C PRO A 33 -62.63 -3.42 6.32
N ASN A 34 -63.88 -3.88 6.50
CA ASN A 34 -64.96 -3.11 7.11
C ASN A 34 -65.63 -3.91 8.24
N CYS A 35 -65.86 -3.27 9.39
CA CYS A 35 -66.55 -3.92 10.50
C CYS A 35 -68.06 -4.03 10.25
N VAL A 36 -68.69 -5.08 10.80
CA VAL A 36 -70.11 -5.39 10.59
C VAL A 36 -71.02 -4.21 10.98
N ARG A 37 -70.67 -3.46 12.02
CA ARG A 37 -71.43 -2.27 12.48
C ARG A 37 -71.31 -1.05 11.58
N CYS A 38 -70.22 -0.92 10.83
CA CYS A 38 -70.09 0.12 9.82
C CYS A 38 -70.84 -0.27 8.55
N THR A 39 -70.67 -1.53 8.11
CA THR A 39 -71.34 -2.08 6.92
C THR A 39 -72.87 -2.08 7.05
N SER A 40 -73.40 -2.59 8.17
CA SER A 40 -74.86 -2.63 8.43
C SER A 40 -75.53 -1.27 8.50
N THR A 41 -74.75 -0.20 8.68
CA THR A 41 -75.28 1.17 8.73
C THR A 41 -74.84 2.04 7.57
N GLY A 42 -74.25 1.44 6.52
CA GLY A 42 -73.81 2.12 5.30
C GLY A 42 -72.69 3.15 5.53
N ARG A 43 -71.93 3.05 6.63
CA ARG A 43 -70.89 4.03 6.99
C ARG A 43 -69.52 3.54 6.57
N LYS A 44 -68.67 4.49 6.13
CA LYS A 44 -67.26 4.23 5.83
C LYS A 44 -66.56 3.70 7.07
N CYS A 45 -66.01 2.49 6.99
CA CYS A 45 -65.20 1.91 8.06
C CYS A 45 -63.74 2.26 7.83
N GLU A 46 -63.11 2.94 8.78
CA GLU A 46 -61.72 3.33 8.67
C GLU A 46 -60.95 2.84 9.89
N TYR A 47 -60.05 1.88 9.69
CA TYR A 47 -59.09 1.50 10.72
C TYR A 47 -57.92 2.47 10.70
N GLU A 48 -57.28 2.67 11.84
CA GLU A 48 -56.06 3.45 11.97
C GLU A 48 -54.97 2.69 11.20
N GLY A 49 -54.75 3.09 9.94
CA GLY A 49 -53.54 2.71 9.22
C GLY A 49 -52.34 3.28 9.99
N THR A 50 -51.26 2.52 10.05
CA THR A 50 -49.97 3.01 10.55
C THR A 50 -49.52 4.16 9.64
N ILE A 51 -49.97 5.37 9.95
CA ILE A 51 -49.55 6.61 9.31
C ILE A 51 -48.40 7.14 10.17
N SER A 52 -47.16 6.87 9.74
CA SER A 52 -46.06 7.77 10.09
C SER A 52 -46.15 8.96 9.13
N GLY A 53 -46.46 10.12 9.70
CA GLY A 53 -46.67 11.37 8.99
C GLY A 53 -45.38 12.08 8.58
N THR A 54 -45.55 12.88 7.53
CA THR A 54 -44.58 13.76 6.87
C THR A 54 -44.26 15.00 7.71
N PHE A 55 -43.03 15.14 8.20
CA PHE A 55 -42.36 16.41 8.47
C PHE A 55 -40.85 16.24 8.24
N SER A 56 -40.25 17.22 7.56
CA SER A 56 -38.82 17.36 7.20
C SER A 56 -38.25 16.42 6.15
N SER A 57 -37.92 17.03 5.01
CA SER A 57 -37.11 16.51 3.91
C SER A 57 -35.78 15.94 4.42
N THR A 58 -35.71 14.62 4.49
CA THR A 58 -34.46 13.85 4.56
C THR A 58 -34.65 12.68 3.59
N PRO A 59 -33.73 12.45 2.63
CA PRO A 59 -33.82 11.27 1.78
C PRO A 59 -33.65 10.05 2.68
N SER A 60 -34.71 9.24 2.77
CA SER A 60 -34.69 8.00 3.53
C SER A 60 -33.75 7.03 2.81
N THR A 61 -32.50 6.96 3.26
CA THR A 61 -31.53 5.95 2.85
C THR A 61 -32.13 4.59 3.19
N THR A 62 -32.67 3.91 2.18
CA THR A 62 -33.21 2.58 2.33
C THR A 62 -32.02 1.65 2.53
N SER A 63 -31.93 1.05 3.72
CA SER A 63 -30.81 0.20 4.13
C SER A 63 -30.72 -1.05 3.23
N ILE A 64 -29.60 -1.20 2.51
CA ILE A 64 -29.28 -2.41 1.71
C ILE A 64 -29.18 -3.67 2.61
N GLN A 65 -29.02 -3.52 3.93
CA GLN A 65 -29.07 -4.64 4.87
C GLN A 65 -30.46 -5.28 4.99
N ASP A 66 -31.53 -4.52 4.72
CA ASP A 66 -32.92 -4.96 4.87
C ASP A 66 -33.53 -5.49 3.56
N HIS A 67 -32.92 -5.17 2.41
CA HIS A 67 -33.29 -5.74 1.11
C HIS A 67 -32.06 -6.23 0.34
N PRO A 68 -31.84 -7.55 0.23
CA PRO A 68 -30.75 -8.09 -0.56
C PRO A 68 -30.91 -7.73 -2.03
N LEU A 69 -29.83 -7.30 -2.68
CA LEU A 69 -29.77 -6.97 -4.11
C LEU A 69 -29.94 -8.20 -5.02
N SER A 70 -29.95 -9.41 -4.45
CA SER A 70 -30.17 -10.67 -5.16
C SER A 70 -31.33 -11.47 -4.55
N LEU A 71 -32.27 -11.89 -5.40
CA LEU A 71 -33.47 -12.65 -5.05
C LEU A 71 -33.22 -14.15 -4.79
N LEU A 72 -31.96 -14.62 -4.93
CA LEU A 72 -31.61 -16.02 -4.66
C LEU A 72 -31.10 -16.23 -3.21
N PRO A 73 -31.67 -17.17 -2.44
CA PRO A 73 -31.29 -17.40 -1.03
C PRO A 73 -29.79 -17.66 -0.82
N ASN A 74 -29.15 -18.37 -1.76
CA ASN A 74 -27.73 -18.73 -1.67
C ASN A 74 -26.79 -17.52 -1.85
N THR A 75 -27.17 -16.52 -2.65
CA THR A 75 -26.34 -15.31 -2.84
C THR A 75 -26.43 -14.39 -1.62
N VAL A 76 -27.61 -14.29 -0.99
CA VAL A 76 -27.80 -13.45 0.21
C VAL A 76 -26.98 -13.95 1.40
N TRP A 77 -26.95 -15.27 1.59
CA TRP A 77 -26.12 -15.87 2.65
C TRP A 77 -24.62 -15.62 2.41
N ARG A 78 -24.17 -15.75 1.15
CA ARG A 78 -22.77 -15.49 0.77
C ARG A 78 -22.39 -14.03 1.02
N GLU A 79 -23.19 -13.07 0.56
CA GLU A 79 -22.98 -11.64 0.78
C GLU A 79 -22.89 -11.31 2.28
N ARG A 80 -23.80 -11.84 3.11
CA ARG A 80 -23.79 -11.61 4.56
C ARG A 80 -22.57 -12.22 5.25
N ARG A 81 -22.16 -13.42 4.84
CA ARG A 81 -20.95 -14.08 5.36
C ARG A 81 -19.71 -13.28 4.99
N ALA A 82 -19.57 -12.89 3.73
CA ALA A 82 -18.44 -12.09 3.25
C ALA A 82 -18.39 -10.74 3.99
N PHE A 83 -19.53 -10.05 4.15
CA PHE A 83 -19.56 -8.81 4.92
C PHE A 83 -19.16 -9.02 6.40
N ALA A 84 -19.62 -10.10 7.03
CA ALA A 84 -19.23 -10.44 8.40
C ALA A 84 -17.71 -10.70 8.52
N TYR A 85 -17.14 -11.44 7.57
CA TYR A 85 -15.70 -11.69 7.51
C TYR A 85 -14.91 -10.39 7.33
N TYR A 86 -15.38 -9.49 6.44
CA TYR A 86 -14.76 -8.19 6.24
C TYR A 86 -14.71 -7.41 7.55
N PHE A 87 -15.84 -7.30 8.24
CA PHE A 87 -15.95 -6.50 9.46
C PHE A 87 -15.11 -7.07 10.61
N GLN A 88 -15.10 -8.41 10.75
CA GLN A 88 -14.38 -9.10 11.82
C GLN A 88 -12.88 -9.14 11.58
N GLN A 89 -12.46 -9.39 10.34
CA GLN A 89 -11.07 -9.70 10.01
C GLN A 89 -10.44 -8.71 9.03
N ALA A 90 -10.97 -8.58 7.81
CA ALA A 90 -10.30 -7.82 6.75
C ALA A 90 -10.10 -6.34 7.14
N ALA A 91 -11.13 -5.69 7.67
CA ALA A 91 -11.09 -4.28 8.08
C ALA A 91 -10.02 -3.98 9.15
N VAL A 92 -9.73 -4.94 10.04
CA VAL A 92 -8.70 -4.79 11.08
C VAL A 92 -7.31 -4.89 10.45
N SER A 93 -7.10 -5.88 9.58
CA SER A 93 -5.84 -6.06 8.86
C SER A 93 -5.54 -4.91 7.90
N LEU A 94 -6.56 -4.39 7.20
CA LEU A 94 -6.44 -3.27 6.25
C LEU A 94 -5.96 -1.97 6.93
N GLY A 95 -6.46 -1.68 8.13
CA GLY A 95 -6.17 -0.43 8.84
C GLY A 95 -4.99 -0.47 9.81
N GLY A 96 -4.28 -1.60 9.92
CA GLY A 96 -3.16 -1.85 10.87
C GLY A 96 -3.37 -1.31 12.28
N GLY A 97 -4.63 -1.24 12.70
CA GLY A 97 -5.05 -0.78 14.00
C GLY A 97 -5.04 0.74 14.28
N LEU A 98 -4.52 1.60 13.39
CA LEU A 98 -4.58 3.06 13.52
C LEU A 98 -5.72 3.70 12.71
N ASP A 99 -6.17 3.06 11.62
CA ASP A 99 -7.28 3.53 10.78
C ASP A 99 -8.52 2.63 10.84
N VAL A 100 -8.66 1.87 11.93
CA VAL A 100 -9.79 0.96 12.16
C VAL A 100 -11.13 1.68 12.03
N HIS A 101 -11.23 2.94 12.47
CA HIS A 101 -12.45 3.73 12.34
C HIS A 101 -12.87 3.93 10.88
N PHE A 102 -11.92 4.18 9.97
CA PHE A 102 -12.21 4.30 8.54
C PHE A 102 -12.79 2.99 7.99
N TRP A 103 -12.11 1.87 8.26
CA TRP A 103 -12.48 0.56 7.71
C TRP A 103 -13.73 -0.08 8.34
N ARG A 104 -13.96 0.13 9.65
CA ARG A 104 -15.10 -0.45 10.38
C ARG A 104 -16.33 0.45 10.48
N SER A 105 -16.17 1.76 10.35
CA SER A 105 -17.29 2.69 10.52
C SER A 105 -17.62 3.43 9.23
N ILE A 106 -16.66 4.16 8.66
CA ILE A 106 -16.91 5.05 7.51
C ILE A 106 -17.28 4.22 6.27
N VAL A 107 -16.45 3.24 5.92
CA VAL A 107 -16.66 2.40 4.72
C VAL A 107 -18.01 1.65 4.77
N PRO A 108 -18.38 0.96 5.88
CA PRO A 108 -19.71 0.34 6.00
C PRO A 108 -20.90 1.30 5.99
N GLN A 109 -20.75 2.54 6.44
CA GLN A 109 -21.82 3.54 6.36
C GLN A 109 -22.12 3.90 4.90
N VAL A 110 -21.08 4.09 4.09
CA VAL A 110 -21.23 4.41 2.65
C VAL A 110 -21.82 3.23 1.87
N CYS A 111 -21.50 1.99 2.27
CA CYS A 111 -22.10 0.80 1.66
C CYS A 111 -23.62 0.73 1.78
N ARG A 112 -24.24 1.42 2.74
CA ARG A 112 -25.70 1.41 2.89
C ARG A 112 -26.40 2.21 1.81
N SER A 113 -25.74 3.22 1.25
CA SER A 113 -26.27 4.08 0.18
C SER A 113 -25.75 3.71 -1.19
N GLU A 114 -24.60 3.01 -1.27
CA GLU A 114 -23.86 2.79 -2.50
C GLU A 114 -23.71 1.30 -2.84
N PRO A 115 -24.53 0.75 -3.77
CA PRO A 115 -24.44 -0.65 -4.18
C PRO A 115 -23.07 -1.05 -4.74
N GLY A 116 -22.41 -0.14 -5.47
CA GLY A 116 -21.05 -0.39 -5.99
C GLY A 116 -20.04 -0.60 -4.86
N VAL A 117 -20.12 0.19 -3.79
CA VAL A 117 -19.22 0.08 -2.64
C VAL A 117 -19.50 -1.22 -1.87
N TRP A 118 -20.76 -1.63 -1.76
CA TRP A 118 -21.14 -2.94 -1.20
C TRP A 118 -20.46 -4.08 -1.96
N ASP A 119 -20.59 -4.11 -3.28
CA ASP A 119 -20.00 -5.14 -4.14
C ASP A 119 -18.47 -5.19 -4.04
N ALA A 120 -17.82 -4.03 -3.93
CA ALA A 120 -16.39 -3.92 -3.72
C ALA A 120 -15.96 -4.54 -2.37
N ILE A 121 -16.72 -4.30 -1.29
CA ILE A 121 -16.45 -4.94 0.01
C ILE A 121 -16.57 -6.46 -0.07
N ILE A 122 -17.62 -6.96 -0.72
CA ILE A 122 -17.83 -8.41 -0.85
C ILE A 122 -16.67 -9.04 -1.63
N ALA A 123 -16.29 -8.44 -2.77
CA ALA A 123 -15.14 -8.86 -3.55
C ALA A 123 -13.85 -8.88 -2.72
N LEU A 124 -13.57 -7.77 -2.01
CA LEU A 124 -12.38 -7.63 -1.17
C LEU A 124 -12.37 -8.68 -0.05
N SER A 125 -13.50 -8.92 0.59
CA SER A 125 -13.62 -9.91 1.65
C SER A 125 -13.35 -11.33 1.16
N ASP A 126 -13.93 -11.71 0.03
CA ASP A 126 -13.73 -13.03 -0.57
C ASP A 126 -12.26 -13.25 -0.99
N LEU A 127 -11.60 -12.20 -1.51
CA LEU A 127 -10.16 -12.22 -1.82
C LEU A 127 -9.31 -12.35 -0.56
N PHE A 128 -9.68 -11.68 0.54
CA PHE A 128 -9.00 -11.80 1.82
C PHE A 128 -9.19 -13.17 2.50
N GLU A 129 -10.36 -13.80 2.36
CA GLU A 129 -10.63 -15.15 2.91
C GLU A 129 -9.92 -16.24 2.10
N SER A 130 -9.61 -15.99 0.82
CA SER A 130 -8.99 -16.98 -0.07
C SER A 130 -7.96 -16.32 -0.99
N PRO A 131 -6.81 -15.87 -0.44
CA PRO A 131 -5.74 -15.32 -1.23
C PRO A 131 -5.22 -16.40 -2.19
N SER A 132 -5.07 -16.05 -3.45
CA SER A 132 -4.60 -16.95 -4.50
C SER A 132 -3.17 -17.38 -4.19
N GLN A 133 -2.96 -18.62 -3.74
CA GLN A 133 -1.62 -19.16 -3.46
C GLN A 133 -0.92 -19.74 -4.70
N ASP A 134 -1.65 -20.05 -5.78
CA ASP A 134 -1.10 -20.68 -6.99
C ASP A 134 -1.80 -20.23 -8.28
N CYS A 135 -1.01 -19.87 -9.32
CA CYS A 135 -1.50 -19.58 -10.67
C CYS A 135 -2.08 -20.81 -11.41
N ARG A 136 -1.94 -22.03 -10.86
CA ARG A 136 -2.19 -23.28 -11.60
C ARG A 136 -3.61 -23.84 -11.46
N SER A 137 -4.45 -23.29 -10.58
CA SER A 137 -5.88 -23.65 -10.54
C SER A 137 -6.75 -22.46 -10.12
N PRO A 138 -7.73 -22.03 -10.95
CA PRO A 138 -8.63 -20.95 -10.57
C PRO A 138 -9.52 -21.41 -9.40
N ASN A 139 -9.25 -20.87 -8.21
CA ASN A 139 -10.10 -21.09 -7.05
C ASN A 139 -11.50 -20.56 -7.38
N PRO A 140 -12.58 -21.37 -7.27
CA PRO A 140 -13.94 -20.92 -7.57
C PRO A 140 -14.36 -19.69 -6.75
N LYS A 141 -13.84 -19.54 -5.52
CA LYS A 141 -14.06 -18.34 -4.71
C LYS A 141 -13.41 -17.09 -5.29
N HIS A 142 -12.23 -17.23 -5.90
CA HIS A 142 -11.54 -16.12 -6.55
C HIS A 142 -12.33 -15.63 -7.78
N ARG A 143 -12.84 -16.56 -8.60
CA ARG A 143 -13.73 -16.21 -9.73
C ARG A 143 -15.00 -15.51 -9.27
N ASP A 144 -15.61 -15.99 -8.18
CA ASP A 144 -16.80 -15.34 -7.61
C ASP A 144 -16.46 -13.91 -7.12
N ALA A 145 -15.31 -13.70 -6.46
CA ALA A 145 -14.84 -12.38 -6.05
C ALA A 145 -14.68 -11.40 -7.23
N LEU A 146 -14.09 -11.85 -8.35
CA LEU A 146 -13.95 -11.04 -9.56
C LEU A 146 -15.30 -10.68 -10.21
N SER A 147 -16.32 -11.52 -10.04
CA SER A 147 -17.67 -11.21 -10.52
C SER A 147 -18.30 -10.06 -9.73
N TRP A 148 -18.11 -10.03 -8.40
CA TRP A 148 -18.54 -8.91 -7.56
C TRP A 148 -17.77 -7.64 -7.90
N TYR A 149 -16.46 -7.75 -8.11
CA TYR A 149 -15.62 -6.62 -8.52
C TYR A 149 -16.09 -6.02 -9.86
N SER A 150 -16.31 -6.87 -10.88
CA SER A 150 -16.80 -6.43 -12.19
C SER A 150 -18.17 -5.74 -12.11
N ARG A 151 -19.05 -6.24 -11.22
CA ARG A 151 -20.35 -5.63 -10.96
C ARG A 151 -20.21 -4.26 -10.29
N SER A 152 -19.32 -4.14 -9.31
CA SER A 152 -18.99 -2.88 -8.65
C SER A 152 -18.49 -1.83 -9.64
N VAL A 153 -17.49 -2.17 -10.47
CA VAL A 153 -16.92 -1.27 -11.49
C VAL A 153 -18.02 -0.80 -12.46
N SER A 154 -18.88 -1.72 -12.89
CA SER A 154 -19.99 -1.40 -13.81
C SER A 154 -21.00 -0.43 -13.18
N ALA A 155 -21.38 -0.66 -11.92
CA ALA A 155 -22.31 0.19 -11.18
C ALA A 155 -21.73 1.60 -10.97
N VAL A 156 -20.46 1.70 -10.59
CA VAL A 156 -19.74 2.97 -10.41
C VAL A 156 -19.66 3.71 -11.74
N ARG A 157 -19.24 3.05 -12.82
CA ARG A 157 -19.15 3.66 -14.16
C ARG A 157 -20.50 4.20 -14.64
N GLN A 158 -21.58 3.46 -14.43
CA GLN A 158 -22.92 3.90 -14.79
C GLN A 158 -23.31 5.18 -14.03
N ARG A 159 -23.04 5.26 -12.73
CA ARG A 159 -23.35 6.46 -11.95
C ARG A 159 -22.47 7.66 -12.30
N ILE A 160 -21.21 7.44 -12.68
CA ILE A 160 -20.34 8.51 -13.22
C ILE A 160 -20.95 9.07 -14.52
N GLN A 161 -21.41 8.20 -15.42
CA GLN A 161 -22.06 8.61 -16.68
C GLN A 161 -23.35 9.38 -16.44
N CYS A 162 -24.11 9.04 -15.40
CA CYS A 162 -25.30 9.77 -14.99
C CYS A 162 -25.00 11.08 -14.23
N GLY A 163 -23.74 11.35 -13.88
CA GLY A 163 -23.34 12.54 -13.11
C GLY A 163 -23.81 12.54 -11.65
N ASP A 164 -24.16 11.39 -11.09
CA ASP A 164 -24.86 11.25 -9.80
C ASP A 164 -23.98 10.64 -8.68
N ILE A 165 -22.66 10.52 -8.91
CA ILE A 165 -21.75 10.00 -7.87
C ILE A 165 -21.36 11.10 -6.89
N ASP A 166 -21.58 10.82 -5.61
CA ASP A 166 -20.98 11.59 -4.52
C ASP A 166 -19.46 11.36 -4.54
N ILE A 167 -18.68 12.44 -4.62
CA ILE A 167 -17.22 12.35 -4.81
C ILE A 167 -16.54 11.57 -3.67
N PHE A 168 -17.11 11.60 -2.44
CA PHE A 168 -16.61 10.78 -1.33
C PHE A 168 -16.84 9.28 -1.54
N ALA A 169 -18.00 8.89 -2.07
CA ALA A 169 -18.22 7.51 -2.50
C ALA A 169 -17.22 7.10 -3.61
N GLY A 170 -16.91 8.01 -4.53
CA GLY A 170 -15.85 7.82 -5.53
C GLY A 170 -14.48 7.54 -4.90
N LEU A 171 -14.06 8.35 -3.92
CA LEU A 171 -12.77 8.17 -3.22
C LEU A 171 -12.69 6.86 -2.43
N ILE A 172 -13.75 6.49 -1.74
CA ILE A 172 -13.82 5.21 -1.01
C ILE A 172 -13.77 4.04 -2.00
N THR A 173 -14.44 4.17 -3.15
CA THR A 173 -14.38 3.18 -4.22
C THR A 173 -12.95 3.05 -4.75
N CYS A 174 -12.24 4.16 -5.01
CA CYS A 174 -10.83 4.15 -5.41
C CYS A 174 -9.98 3.40 -4.39
N ILE A 175 -10.15 3.68 -3.09
CA ILE A 175 -9.43 2.96 -2.02
C ILE A 175 -9.74 1.46 -2.10
N LEU A 176 -11.02 1.05 -2.16
CA LEU A 176 -11.38 -0.36 -2.24
C LEU A 176 -10.81 -1.05 -3.48
N PHE A 177 -10.88 -0.40 -4.65
CA PHE A 177 -10.37 -0.93 -5.90
C PHE A 177 -8.85 -1.05 -5.90
N ILE A 178 -8.11 -0.08 -5.34
CA ILE A 178 -6.66 -0.20 -5.15
C ILE A 178 -6.33 -1.47 -4.36
N SER A 179 -7.06 -1.77 -3.29
CA SER A 179 -6.86 -3.02 -2.53
C SER A 179 -7.09 -4.26 -3.37
N ILE A 180 -8.17 -4.28 -4.16
CA ILE A 180 -8.55 -5.42 -4.99
C ILE A 180 -7.51 -5.66 -6.10
N GLU A 181 -7.07 -4.59 -6.77
CA GLU A 181 -6.03 -4.65 -7.80
C GLU A 181 -4.67 -5.06 -7.21
N ALA A 182 -4.30 -4.53 -6.03
CA ALA A 182 -3.06 -4.90 -5.36
C ALA A 182 -3.03 -6.39 -4.96
N ILE A 183 -4.14 -6.94 -4.46
CA ILE A 183 -4.25 -8.38 -4.14
C ILE A 183 -4.16 -9.24 -5.40
N GLN A 184 -4.73 -8.77 -6.52
CA GLN A 184 -4.64 -9.45 -7.81
C GLN A 184 -3.24 -9.35 -8.45
N GLY A 185 -2.39 -8.44 -7.98
CA GLY A 185 -1.07 -8.17 -8.57
C GLY A 185 -1.11 -7.21 -9.77
N ASN A 186 -2.22 -6.51 -9.99
CA ASN A 186 -2.41 -5.55 -11.07
C ASN A 186 -1.89 -4.16 -10.66
N GLU A 187 -0.57 -4.04 -10.51
CA GLU A 187 0.08 -2.83 -9.99
C GLU A 187 -0.25 -1.56 -10.82
N GLN A 188 -0.21 -1.65 -12.15
CA GLN A 188 -0.46 -0.51 -13.04
C GLN A 188 -1.87 0.06 -12.86
N GLU A 189 -2.88 -0.81 -12.75
CA GLU A 189 -4.28 -0.39 -12.53
C GLU A 189 -4.46 0.25 -11.15
N ALA A 190 -3.81 -0.32 -10.12
CA ALA A 190 -3.81 0.25 -8.78
C ALA A 190 -3.19 1.66 -8.75
N LEU A 191 -2.09 1.88 -9.49
CA LEU A 191 -1.46 3.20 -9.63
C LEU A 191 -2.32 4.19 -10.41
N GLN A 192 -3.02 3.75 -11.46
CA GLN A 192 -3.98 4.59 -12.19
C GLN A 192 -5.14 5.03 -11.28
N LEU A 193 -5.71 4.10 -10.51
CA LEU A 193 -6.77 4.38 -9.53
C LEU A 193 -6.30 5.36 -8.45
N TYR A 194 -5.05 5.24 -8.01
CA TYR A 194 -4.44 6.21 -7.11
C TYR A 194 -4.38 7.61 -7.74
N GLY A 195 -3.86 7.73 -8.97
CA GLY A 195 -3.81 9.01 -9.69
C GLY A 195 -5.19 9.65 -9.86
N GLN A 196 -6.21 8.85 -10.18
CA GLN A 196 -7.60 9.31 -10.24
C GLN A 196 -8.11 9.80 -8.88
N GLY A 197 -7.81 9.08 -7.80
CA GLY A 197 -8.17 9.48 -6.43
C GLY A 197 -7.50 10.79 -6.01
N VAL A 198 -6.21 10.99 -6.33
CA VAL A 198 -5.50 12.26 -6.09
C VAL A 198 -6.18 13.42 -6.83
N HIS A 199 -6.58 13.21 -8.08
CA HIS A 199 -7.31 14.21 -8.85
C HIS A 199 -8.65 14.59 -8.17
N LEU A 200 -9.42 13.60 -7.71
CA LEU A 200 -10.68 13.82 -6.99
C LEU A 200 -10.47 14.59 -5.67
N ILE A 201 -9.41 14.28 -4.91
CA ILE A 201 -9.06 15.02 -3.69
C ILE A 201 -8.81 16.49 -4.01
N ARG A 202 -8.04 16.78 -5.07
CA ARG A 202 -7.76 18.16 -5.48
C ARG A 202 -9.05 18.90 -5.89
N THR A 203 -9.95 18.24 -6.61
CA THR A 203 -11.26 18.81 -6.94
C THR A 203 -12.08 19.13 -5.70
N LEU A 204 -12.13 18.22 -4.72
CA LEU A 204 -12.85 18.45 -3.47
C LEU A 204 -12.25 19.58 -2.64
N ARG A 205 -10.92 19.66 -2.53
CA ARG A 205 -10.24 20.78 -1.86
C ARG A 205 -10.60 22.13 -2.48
N ALA A 206 -10.67 22.20 -3.81
CA ALA A 206 -11.13 23.40 -4.50
C ALA A 206 -12.60 23.75 -4.19
N GLN A 207 -13.49 22.75 -4.15
CA GLN A 207 -14.90 22.94 -3.79
C GLN A 207 -15.08 23.37 -2.32
N ILE A 208 -14.26 22.84 -1.41
CA ILE A 208 -14.20 23.24 0.00
C ILE A 208 -13.76 24.70 0.11
N ALA A 209 -12.70 25.11 -0.61
CA ALA A 209 -12.24 26.50 -0.64
C ALA A 209 -13.30 27.47 -1.17
N CYS A 210 -14.17 27.01 -2.08
CA CYS A 210 -15.32 27.78 -2.57
C CYS A 210 -16.56 27.75 -1.64
N GLY A 211 -16.50 27.06 -0.49
CA GLY A 211 -17.61 26.97 0.46
C GLY A 211 -18.78 26.10 0.00
N VAL A 212 -18.58 25.24 -1.01
CA VAL A 212 -19.63 24.38 -1.60
C VAL A 212 -19.87 23.12 -0.77
N VAL A 213 -18.87 22.71 0.03
CA VAL A 213 -18.88 21.47 0.82
C VAL A 213 -19.06 21.79 2.30
N SER A 214 -19.87 20.99 3.00
CA SER A 214 -20.03 21.10 4.46
C SER A 214 -18.70 20.88 5.19
N GLU A 215 -18.49 21.63 6.28
CA GLU A 215 -17.35 21.48 7.20
C GLU A 215 -17.17 20.02 7.68
N THR A 216 -18.26 19.31 7.98
CA THR A 216 -18.20 17.89 8.37
C THR A 216 -17.60 16.98 7.29
N LYS A 217 -17.92 17.24 6.02
CA LYS A 217 -17.36 16.51 4.87
C LYS A 217 -15.90 16.91 4.63
N ALA A 218 -15.54 18.17 4.89
CA ALA A 218 -14.16 18.63 4.82
C ALA A 218 -13.27 17.95 5.88
N CYS A 219 -13.71 17.86 7.14
CA CYS A 219 -12.98 17.12 8.18
C CYS A 219 -12.84 15.64 7.81
N LEU A 220 -13.90 14.99 7.32
CA LEU A 220 -13.82 13.59 6.88
C LEU A 220 -12.77 13.39 5.77
N LEU A 221 -12.68 14.33 4.83
CA LEU A 221 -11.69 14.28 3.76
C LEU A 221 -10.27 14.36 4.32
N GLU A 222 -9.97 15.41 5.08
CA GLU A 222 -8.61 15.72 5.53
C GLU A 222 -8.12 14.79 6.67
N ASP A 223 -9.01 14.31 7.54
CA ASP A 223 -8.64 13.52 8.73
C ASP A 223 -8.67 12.01 8.49
N ALA A 224 -9.45 11.54 7.51
CA ALA A 224 -9.65 10.11 7.26
C ALA A 224 -9.16 9.63 5.89
N ILE A 225 -9.42 10.39 4.81
CA ILE A 225 -9.12 9.94 3.44
C ILE A 225 -7.74 10.40 2.98
N VAL A 226 -7.44 11.69 3.09
CA VAL A 226 -6.15 12.27 2.65
C VAL A 226 -4.96 11.55 3.30
N PRO A 227 -4.95 11.21 4.60
CA PRO A 227 -3.82 10.52 5.20
C PRO A 227 -3.58 9.13 4.59
N ILE A 228 -4.63 8.42 4.16
CA ILE A 228 -4.49 7.14 3.44
C ILE A 228 -3.79 7.37 2.10
N PHE A 229 -4.24 8.37 1.33
CA PHE A 229 -3.63 8.71 0.05
C PHE A 229 -2.20 9.22 0.18
N VAL A 230 -1.86 9.99 1.22
CA VAL A 230 -0.47 10.43 1.47
C VAL A 230 0.44 9.22 1.72
N ARG A 231 -0.01 8.25 2.53
CA ARG A 231 0.76 7.02 2.78
C ARG A 231 0.92 6.17 1.52
N LEU A 232 -0.14 6.03 0.73
CA LEU A 232 -0.06 5.43 -0.60
C LEU A 232 0.92 6.21 -1.48
N GLY A 233 0.93 7.54 -1.42
CA GLY A 233 1.87 8.39 -2.15
C GLY A 233 3.33 8.09 -1.85
N VAL A 234 3.70 7.79 -0.59
CA VAL A 234 5.06 7.35 -0.23
C VAL A 234 5.47 6.12 -1.04
N ILE A 235 4.56 5.15 -1.15
CA ILE A 235 4.80 3.89 -1.88
C ILE A 235 4.82 4.15 -3.40
N ALA A 236 3.88 4.95 -3.91
CA ALA A 236 3.79 5.29 -5.33
C ALA A 236 5.03 6.05 -5.83
N LEU A 237 5.57 6.96 -5.03
CA LEU A 237 6.79 7.70 -5.34
C LEU A 237 7.99 6.77 -5.46
N THR A 238 8.07 5.79 -4.57
CA THR A 238 9.14 4.79 -4.53
C THR A 238 9.13 3.89 -5.77
N ILE A 239 7.95 3.40 -6.17
CA ILE A 239 7.85 2.32 -7.16
C ILE A 239 7.64 2.85 -8.59
N ALA A 240 6.82 3.89 -8.73
CA ALA A 240 6.35 4.38 -10.02
C ALA A 240 6.72 5.86 -10.27
N HIS A 241 7.51 6.46 -9.38
CA HIS A 241 7.98 7.85 -9.50
C HIS A 241 6.85 8.88 -9.65
N LEU A 242 5.64 8.55 -9.19
CA LEU A 242 4.47 9.40 -9.31
C LEU A 242 4.54 10.58 -8.34
N PRO A 243 4.26 11.82 -8.79
CA PRO A 243 4.35 13.00 -7.95
C PRO A 243 3.26 13.02 -6.87
N VAL A 244 3.67 13.20 -5.61
CA VAL A 244 2.78 13.33 -4.43
C VAL A 244 2.42 14.81 -4.17
N SER A 245 2.97 15.75 -4.95
CA SER A 245 2.94 17.19 -4.71
C SER A 245 1.54 17.82 -4.60
N GLY A 246 0.49 17.14 -5.06
CA GLY A 246 -0.91 17.61 -4.91
C GLY A 246 -1.60 17.23 -3.59
N LEU A 247 -1.02 16.31 -2.82
CA LEU A 247 -1.59 15.83 -1.55
C LEU A 247 -1.01 16.52 -0.32
N LEU A 248 0.27 16.88 -0.38
CA LEU A 248 0.94 17.63 0.67
C LEU A 248 0.43 19.08 0.63
N LEU A 249 -0.18 19.54 1.72
CA LEU A 249 -0.46 20.97 1.89
C LEU A 249 0.90 21.66 2.08
N ASP A 250 1.22 22.64 1.25
CA ASP A 250 2.48 23.43 1.28
C ASP A 250 2.69 24.21 2.59
N ASN A 251 1.73 24.15 3.52
CA ASN A 251 1.78 24.83 4.80
C ASN A 251 1.60 23.82 5.93
N ASP A 252 2.70 23.43 6.59
CA ASP A 252 2.89 23.89 7.96
C ASP A 252 4.32 23.62 8.47
N PRO A 253 5.10 24.65 8.83
CA PRO A 253 6.26 24.53 9.70
C PRO A 253 5.78 24.37 11.15
N VAL A 254 4.98 23.34 11.45
CA VAL A 254 4.70 23.02 12.85
C VAL A 254 5.92 22.29 13.38
N LEU A 255 6.74 23.02 14.14
CA LEU A 255 7.59 22.48 15.18
C LEU A 255 6.68 21.64 16.09
N VAL A 256 6.50 20.36 15.78
CA VAL A 256 5.78 19.45 16.67
C VAL A 256 6.67 19.28 17.89
N GLN A 257 6.39 20.05 18.95
CA GLN A 257 7.11 19.92 20.21
C GLN A 257 6.89 18.52 20.80
N GLU A 258 5.68 17.96 20.69
CA GLU A 258 5.34 16.63 21.20
C GLU A 258 4.20 15.96 20.39
N PHE A 259 4.25 14.63 20.24
CA PHE A 259 3.16 13.86 19.61
C PHE A 259 2.09 13.46 20.63
N VAL A 260 0.82 13.63 20.25
CA VAL A 260 -0.33 13.23 21.10
C VAL A 260 -0.64 11.73 20.97
N SER A 261 -0.29 11.12 19.84
CA SER A 261 -0.59 9.72 19.55
C SER A 261 0.39 9.07 18.55
N LEU A 262 0.40 7.73 18.50
CA LEU A 262 1.11 7.00 17.44
C LEU A 262 0.59 7.33 16.03
N LYS A 263 -0.71 7.67 15.91
CA LYS A 263 -1.30 8.10 14.63
C LYS A 263 -0.65 9.40 14.15
N SER A 264 -0.51 10.41 15.01
CA SER A 264 0.14 11.67 14.66
C SER A 264 1.63 11.51 14.34
N ALA A 265 2.34 10.64 15.08
CA ALA A 265 3.74 10.33 14.80
C ALA A 265 3.91 9.67 13.43
N ARG A 266 3.03 8.71 13.09
CA ARG A 266 2.97 8.05 11.77
C ARG A 266 2.72 9.03 10.63
N GLU A 267 1.76 9.93 10.78
CA GLU A 267 1.44 10.91 9.74
C GLU A 267 2.60 11.87 9.50
N ALA A 268 3.29 12.29 10.57
CA ALA A 268 4.47 13.13 10.46
C ALA A 268 5.64 12.43 9.76
N ILE A 269 5.97 11.17 10.12
CA ILE A 269 7.07 10.45 9.46
C ILE A 269 6.76 10.10 8.02
N ALA A 270 5.49 9.80 7.69
CA ALA A 270 5.08 9.53 6.30
C ALA A 270 5.32 10.75 5.39
N ARG A 271 4.93 11.95 5.85
CA ARG A 271 5.19 13.20 5.13
C ARG A 271 6.68 13.47 5.01
N LEU A 272 7.42 13.36 6.12
CA LEU A 272 8.86 13.61 6.14
C LEU A 272 9.63 12.62 5.23
N SER A 273 9.26 11.34 5.26
CA SER A 273 9.83 10.32 4.37
C SER A 273 9.58 10.65 2.90
N THR A 274 8.39 11.18 2.56
CA THR A 274 8.08 11.63 1.19
C THR A 274 9.00 12.78 0.78
N GLU A 275 9.15 13.80 1.63
CA GLU A 275 10.03 14.95 1.36
C GLU A 275 11.50 14.52 1.18
N ILE A 276 11.96 13.56 1.99
CA ILE A 276 13.31 13.01 1.94
C ILE A 276 13.56 12.24 0.64
N GLN A 277 12.61 11.39 0.22
CA GLN A 277 12.71 10.64 -1.04
C GLN A 277 12.69 11.58 -2.26
N LEU A 278 11.84 12.62 -2.24
CA LEU A 278 11.85 13.64 -3.30
C LEU A 278 13.19 14.35 -3.36
N PHE A 279 13.78 14.68 -2.22
CA PHE A 279 15.09 15.31 -2.16
C PHE A 279 16.21 14.39 -2.67
N GLU A 280 16.24 13.12 -2.25
CA GLU A 280 17.19 12.12 -2.78
C GLU A 280 17.11 12.04 -4.31
N ARG A 281 15.90 12.01 -4.85
CA ARG A 281 15.68 11.99 -6.30
C ARG A 281 16.26 13.22 -6.98
N THR A 282 16.00 14.42 -6.47
CA THR A 282 16.56 15.65 -7.03
C THR A 282 18.10 15.64 -6.99
N CYS A 283 18.72 15.09 -5.93
CA CYS A 283 20.17 14.91 -5.87
C CYS A 283 20.68 13.94 -6.95
N ILE A 284 19.98 12.83 -7.19
CA ILE A 284 20.32 11.85 -8.23
C ILE A 284 20.19 12.47 -9.63
N GLU A 285 19.07 13.16 -9.91
CA GLU A 285 18.81 13.82 -11.19
C GLU A 285 19.86 14.89 -11.49
N TYR A 286 20.16 15.76 -10.51
CA TYR A 286 21.19 16.79 -10.65
C TYR A 286 22.56 16.20 -10.98
N ARG A 287 22.98 15.12 -10.30
CA ARG A 287 24.26 14.46 -10.57
C ARG A 287 24.32 13.85 -11.97
N HIS A 288 23.19 13.32 -12.46
CA HIS A 288 23.10 12.76 -13.80
C HIS A 288 23.24 13.86 -14.87
N GLU A 289 22.70 15.05 -14.63
CA GLU A 289 22.73 16.18 -15.58
C GLU A 289 24.05 16.97 -15.54
N SER A 290 24.65 17.17 -14.37
CA SER A 290 25.80 18.07 -14.20
C SER A 290 27.14 17.45 -14.57
N HIS A 291 27.23 16.10 -14.61
CA HIS A 291 28.50 15.35 -14.73
C HIS A 291 29.59 15.80 -13.73
N SER A 292 29.24 16.56 -12.69
CA SER A 292 30.15 17.12 -11.69
C SER A 292 29.90 16.50 -10.32
N SER A 293 30.99 16.17 -9.62
CA SER A 293 30.92 15.68 -8.24
C SER A 293 30.54 16.77 -7.23
N ASP A 294 30.67 18.05 -7.60
CA ASP A 294 30.38 19.18 -6.72
C ASP A 294 28.86 19.47 -6.67
N MET A 295 28.29 19.42 -5.47
CA MET A 295 26.88 19.74 -5.21
C MET A 295 26.72 21.23 -4.91
N HIS A 296 25.64 21.82 -5.42
CA HIS A 296 25.29 23.21 -5.13
C HIS A 296 25.04 23.42 -3.61
N PRO A 297 25.45 24.57 -3.02
CA PRO A 297 25.28 24.83 -1.58
C PRO A 297 23.84 24.67 -1.06
N GLU A 298 22.84 24.96 -1.89
CA GLU A 298 21.43 24.80 -1.55
C GLU A 298 21.03 23.34 -1.20
N PHE A 299 21.70 22.34 -1.79
CA PHE A 299 21.48 20.94 -1.43
C PHE A 299 21.96 20.65 -0.01
N MET A 300 23.09 21.23 0.40
CA MET A 300 23.60 21.07 1.76
C MET A 300 22.66 21.74 2.77
N ASP A 301 22.20 22.95 2.47
CA ASP A 301 21.23 23.67 3.32
C ASP A 301 19.92 22.87 3.47
N ARG A 302 19.42 22.28 2.37
CA ARG A 302 18.21 21.45 2.40
C ARG A 302 18.43 20.15 3.18
N GLN A 303 19.59 19.51 3.03
CA GLN A 303 19.95 18.30 3.79
C GLN A 303 20.00 18.60 5.30
N ILE A 304 20.63 19.70 5.70
CA ILE A 304 20.71 20.15 7.11
C ILE A 304 19.31 20.40 7.66
N PHE A 305 18.47 21.12 6.90
CA PHE A 305 17.08 21.41 7.30
C PHE A 305 16.26 20.14 7.53
N LEU A 306 16.28 19.20 6.57
CA LEU A 306 15.54 17.93 6.69
C LEU A 306 16.10 17.04 7.82
N SER A 307 17.42 17.04 8.01
CA SER A 307 18.07 16.30 9.10
C SER A 307 17.65 16.83 10.48
N GLY A 308 17.53 18.15 10.62
CA GLY A 308 16.96 18.79 11.82
C GLY A 308 15.54 18.30 12.11
N ARG A 309 14.66 18.38 11.12
CA ARG A 309 13.26 17.92 11.26
C ARG A 309 13.15 16.43 11.60
N LEU A 310 14.00 15.58 11.03
CA LEU A 310 14.02 14.15 11.33
C LEU A 310 14.49 13.87 12.76
N LYS A 311 15.46 14.63 13.26
CA LYS A 311 15.91 14.56 14.65
C LYS A 311 14.84 15.05 15.64
N ASP A 312 14.15 16.13 15.31
CA ASP A 312 13.04 16.65 16.11
C ASP A 312 11.91 15.61 16.20
N TRP A 313 11.56 14.98 15.06
CA TRP A 313 10.61 13.88 15.02
C TRP A 313 11.02 12.73 15.95
N HIS A 314 12.28 12.30 15.92
CA HIS A 314 12.77 11.20 16.77
C HIS A 314 12.71 11.55 18.25
N THR A 315 13.04 12.79 18.59
CA THR A 315 12.97 13.29 19.97
C THR A 315 11.53 13.27 20.47
N ALA A 316 10.58 13.84 19.71
CA ALA A 316 9.16 13.85 20.06
C ALA A 316 8.56 12.42 20.10
N PHE A 317 9.01 11.52 19.22
CA PHE A 317 8.59 10.13 19.20
C PHE A 317 9.09 9.35 20.43
N THR A 318 10.35 9.58 20.84
CA THR A 318 10.92 8.97 22.05
C THR A 318 10.12 9.36 23.29
N VAL A 319 9.83 10.66 23.45
CA VAL A 319 8.98 11.18 24.54
C VAL A 319 7.59 10.54 24.54
N LEU A 320 6.98 10.37 23.36
CA LEU A 320 5.69 9.69 23.24
C LEU A 320 5.76 8.24 23.73
N ILE A 321 6.76 7.47 23.31
CA ILE A 321 6.90 6.05 23.71
C ILE A 321 7.15 5.93 25.21
N GLU A 322 8.02 6.75 25.78
CA GLU A 322 8.27 6.82 27.22
C GLU A 322 6.99 7.17 27.99
N GLY A 323 6.23 8.15 27.51
CA GLY A 323 4.94 8.53 28.09
C GLY A 323 3.88 7.43 28.01
N LEU A 324 3.91 6.59 26.98
CA LEU A 324 3.03 5.42 26.87
C LEU A 324 3.46 4.32 27.84
N HIS A 325 4.77 4.06 27.99
CA HIS A 325 5.31 3.11 28.98
C HIS A 325 4.96 3.53 30.42
N ALA A 326 5.01 4.83 30.72
CA ALA A 326 4.65 5.35 32.04
C ALA A 326 3.17 5.12 32.39
N LYS A 327 2.29 5.01 31.38
CA LYS A 327 0.85 4.78 31.57
C LYS A 327 0.47 3.30 31.71
N GLY A 328 1.37 2.38 31.37
CA GLY A 328 1.15 0.94 31.50
C GLY A 328 1.89 0.10 30.47
N VAL A 329 1.59 -1.21 30.45
CA VAL A 329 2.14 -2.14 29.47
C VAL A 329 1.56 -1.86 28.09
N LEU A 330 2.42 -1.73 27.08
CA LEU A 330 1.98 -1.54 25.70
C LEU A 330 1.28 -2.78 25.15
N SER A 331 0.24 -2.56 24.36
CA SER A 331 -0.34 -3.64 23.56
C SER A 331 0.63 -4.09 22.46
N GLN A 332 0.51 -5.35 22.02
CA GLN A 332 1.31 -5.90 20.92
C GLN A 332 1.27 -5.00 19.66
N GLN A 333 0.11 -4.41 19.38
CA GLN A 333 -0.09 -3.51 18.25
C GLN A 333 0.69 -2.18 18.42
N GLN A 334 0.74 -1.63 19.63
CA GLN A 334 1.52 -0.41 19.91
C GLN A 334 3.02 -0.67 19.80
N ILE A 335 3.49 -1.82 20.29
CA ILE A 335 4.90 -2.25 20.15
C ILE A 335 5.26 -2.38 18.66
N GLY A 336 4.44 -3.10 17.90
CA GLY A 336 4.63 -3.28 16.47
C GLY A 336 4.63 -1.98 15.68
N THR A 337 3.67 -1.10 15.97
CA THR A 337 3.59 0.23 15.37
C THR A 337 4.83 1.05 15.72
N GLY A 338 5.27 1.04 16.98
CA GLY A 338 6.46 1.78 17.39
C GLY A 338 7.72 1.31 16.67
N ALA A 339 7.92 -0.01 16.58
CA ALA A 339 9.03 -0.61 15.84
C ALA A 339 8.99 -0.24 14.35
N LEU A 340 7.81 -0.31 13.73
CA LEU A 340 7.60 0.12 12.35
C LEU A 340 8.00 1.60 12.14
N LEU A 341 7.58 2.51 13.01
CA LEU A 341 7.94 3.93 12.88
C LEU A 341 9.46 4.15 13.03
N LEU A 342 10.12 3.39 13.90
CA LEU A 342 11.58 3.40 14.00
C LEU A 342 12.25 2.90 12.72
N THR A 343 11.74 1.86 12.05
CA THR A 343 12.32 1.41 10.77
C THR A 343 12.32 2.52 9.71
N TYR A 344 11.25 3.34 9.66
CA TYR A 344 11.15 4.46 8.72
C TYR A 344 12.08 5.60 9.11
N TYR A 345 12.24 5.87 10.40
CA TYR A 345 13.23 6.84 10.88
C TYR A 345 14.65 6.44 10.46
N GLU A 346 15.06 5.20 10.75
CA GLU A 346 16.40 4.71 10.43
C GLU A 346 16.68 4.75 8.93
N MET A 347 15.74 4.26 8.12
CA MET A 347 15.84 4.34 6.66
C MET A 347 15.97 5.79 6.18
N SER A 348 15.10 6.68 6.65
CA SER A 348 15.10 8.09 6.27
C SER A 348 16.39 8.81 6.67
N PHE A 349 16.95 8.44 7.82
CA PHE A 349 18.23 8.97 8.31
C PHE A 349 19.38 8.56 7.39
N VAL A 350 19.45 7.28 7.00
CA VAL A 350 20.48 6.81 6.07
C VAL A 350 20.32 7.45 4.69
N ILE A 351 19.09 7.57 4.16
CA ILE A 351 18.85 8.26 2.89
C ILE A 351 19.36 9.70 2.96
N LEU A 352 18.95 10.48 3.97
CA LEU A 352 19.40 11.86 4.11
C LEU A 352 20.90 12.00 4.27
N ALA A 353 21.53 11.12 5.05
CA ALA A 353 22.96 11.19 5.30
C ALA A 353 23.81 10.87 4.05
N THR A 354 23.23 10.15 3.08
CA THR A 354 23.95 9.63 1.91
C THR A 354 23.53 10.24 0.58
N CYS A 355 22.39 10.93 0.49
CA CYS A 355 21.82 11.39 -0.78
C CYS A 355 22.73 12.32 -1.59
N ILE A 356 23.57 13.12 -0.94
CA ILE A 356 24.52 14.02 -1.61
C ILE A 356 25.82 13.31 -2.04
N SER A 357 26.10 12.12 -1.50
CA SER A 357 27.33 11.37 -1.79
C SER A 357 27.26 10.65 -3.13
N SER A 358 28.35 10.73 -3.90
CA SER A 358 28.53 9.97 -5.15
C SER A 358 28.92 8.50 -4.92
N SER A 359 29.57 8.19 -3.80
CA SER A 359 30.07 6.84 -3.54
C SER A 359 29.03 5.96 -2.85
N HIS A 360 28.93 4.72 -3.29
CA HIS A 360 28.11 3.68 -2.66
C HIS A 360 28.78 3.10 -1.40
N MET A 361 30.05 3.40 -1.15
CA MET A 361 30.77 2.93 0.04
C MET A 361 30.33 3.65 1.31
N ILE A 362 29.73 4.84 1.17
CA ILE A 362 29.26 5.64 2.31
C ILE A 362 28.26 4.88 3.19
N TYR A 363 27.53 3.91 2.63
CA TYR A 363 26.58 3.08 3.36
C TYR A 363 27.23 2.22 4.46
N ASP A 364 28.52 1.91 4.36
CA ASP A 364 29.23 1.11 5.38
C ASP A 364 29.25 1.80 6.75
N ALA A 365 29.30 3.14 6.76
CA ALA A 365 29.25 3.95 7.98
C ALA A 365 27.92 3.81 8.74
N TYR A 366 26.87 3.31 8.07
CA TYR A 366 25.51 3.18 8.60
C TYR A 366 25.09 1.72 8.77
N THR A 367 26.05 0.78 8.80
CA THR A 367 25.79 -0.64 9.11
C THR A 367 24.94 -0.84 10.39
N PRO A 368 25.16 -0.08 11.49
CA PRO A 368 24.30 -0.18 12.68
C PRO A 368 22.84 0.21 12.42
N ASN A 369 22.59 1.22 11.58
CA ASN A 369 21.23 1.63 11.22
C ASN A 369 20.52 0.53 10.41
N PHE A 370 21.22 -0.10 9.45
CA PHE A 370 20.67 -1.24 8.70
C PHE A 370 20.34 -2.43 9.61
N GLN A 371 21.19 -2.71 10.60
CA GLN A 371 20.91 -3.74 11.60
C GLN A 371 19.65 -3.40 12.41
N ASN A 372 19.51 -2.15 12.86
CA ASN A 372 18.31 -1.71 13.58
C ASN A 372 17.05 -1.79 12.71
N ILE A 373 17.13 -1.47 11.41
CA ILE A 373 16.02 -1.66 10.46
C ILE A 373 15.56 -3.12 10.47
N VAL A 374 16.49 -4.08 10.35
CA VAL A 374 16.16 -5.51 10.34
C VAL A 374 15.54 -5.96 11.67
N GLU A 375 16.10 -5.54 12.80
CA GLU A 375 15.61 -5.89 14.15
C GLU A 375 14.20 -5.33 14.41
N GLN A 376 13.98 -4.04 14.16
CA GLN A 376 12.67 -3.40 14.34
C GLN A 376 11.64 -3.95 13.34
N SER A 377 12.06 -4.26 12.11
CA SER A 377 11.19 -4.88 11.11
C SER A 377 10.69 -6.25 11.55
N SER A 378 11.55 -7.05 12.18
CA SER A 378 11.15 -8.35 12.74
C SER A 378 10.05 -8.19 13.79
N ILE A 379 10.18 -7.21 14.70
CA ILE A 379 9.15 -6.91 15.71
C ILE A 379 7.84 -6.47 15.04
N ALA A 380 7.92 -5.57 14.06
CA ALA A 380 6.75 -5.06 13.34
C ALA A 380 6.01 -6.19 12.58
N ILE A 381 6.73 -7.03 11.84
CA ILE A 381 6.13 -8.15 11.07
C ILE A 381 5.49 -9.18 12.00
N ASN A 382 6.16 -9.52 13.10
CA ASN A 382 5.61 -10.47 14.08
C ASN A 382 4.35 -9.93 14.77
N SER A 383 4.23 -8.61 14.94
CA SER A 383 3.01 -7.99 15.49
C SER A 383 1.80 -8.04 14.56
N LEU A 384 2.03 -8.17 13.24
CA LEU A 384 0.99 -8.25 12.21
C LEU A 384 0.44 -9.67 12.02
N ALA A 385 1.15 -10.68 12.53
CA ALA A 385 0.75 -12.07 12.39
C ALA A 385 -0.64 -12.31 12.99
N ARG A 386 -1.47 -13.03 12.25
CA ARG A 386 -2.80 -13.46 12.69
C ARG A 386 -2.66 -14.55 13.76
N SER A 387 -3.77 -14.88 14.42
CA SER A 387 -3.80 -15.94 15.45
C SER A 387 -3.39 -17.32 14.94
N ASP A 388 -3.47 -17.55 13.63
CA ASP A 388 -3.04 -18.78 12.95
C ASP A 388 -1.55 -18.74 12.54
N GLY A 389 -0.82 -17.66 12.86
CA GLY A 389 0.58 -17.44 12.50
C GLY A 389 0.81 -16.93 11.07
N THR A 390 -0.25 -16.80 10.26
CA THR A 390 -0.14 -16.30 8.89
C THR A 390 -0.14 -14.77 8.86
N GLN A 391 0.56 -14.20 7.88
CA GLN A 391 0.48 -12.76 7.63
C GLN A 391 -0.85 -12.40 6.94
N PRO A 392 -1.35 -11.17 7.13
CA PRO A 392 -2.48 -10.70 6.35
C PRO A 392 -2.14 -10.71 4.85
N PRO A 393 -3.09 -11.06 3.97
CA PRO A 393 -2.83 -11.11 2.53
C PRO A 393 -2.55 -9.71 1.96
N PHE A 394 -3.13 -8.68 2.55
CA PHE A 394 -2.93 -7.30 2.13
C PHE A 394 -3.11 -6.29 3.28
N THR A 395 -2.42 -5.16 3.17
CA THR A 395 -2.52 -4.02 4.10
C THR A 395 -2.28 -2.70 3.36
N PHE A 396 -3.04 -1.67 3.73
CA PHE A 396 -2.85 -0.28 3.27
C PHE A 396 -1.82 0.49 4.07
N GLU A 397 -1.38 -0.07 5.19
CA GLU A 397 -0.46 0.63 6.06
C GLU A 397 0.94 0.71 5.47
N ILE A 398 1.66 1.72 5.94
CA ILE A 398 3.11 1.78 5.83
C ILE A 398 3.63 0.53 6.54
N ASN A 399 4.41 -0.31 5.85
CA ASN A 399 4.94 -1.56 6.41
C ASN A 399 6.47 -1.58 6.34
N ALA A 400 7.07 -2.55 7.02
CA ALA A 400 8.51 -2.78 7.01
C ALA A 400 9.07 -3.20 5.63
N GLY A 401 8.20 -3.50 4.65
CA GLY A 401 8.61 -3.91 3.30
C GLY A 401 9.61 -2.94 2.67
N PHE A 402 9.27 -1.64 2.58
CA PHE A 402 10.16 -0.68 1.92
C PHE A 402 11.51 -0.48 2.65
N PRO A 403 11.58 -0.30 3.98
CA PRO A 403 12.84 -0.28 4.71
C PRO A 403 13.71 -1.54 4.53
N LEU A 404 13.10 -2.72 4.50
CA LEU A 404 13.80 -3.98 4.25
C LEU A 404 14.31 -4.07 2.81
N TRP A 405 13.50 -3.65 1.84
CA TRP A 405 13.88 -3.56 0.43
C TRP A 405 15.08 -2.61 0.23
N PHE A 406 15.00 -1.41 0.80
CA PHE A 406 16.08 -0.43 0.85
C PHE A 406 17.36 -1.06 1.44
N THR A 407 17.23 -1.81 2.53
CA THR A 407 18.35 -2.52 3.17
C THR A 407 18.96 -3.58 2.25
N CYS A 408 18.14 -4.37 1.55
CA CYS A 408 18.62 -5.37 0.58
C CYS A 408 19.47 -4.73 -0.53
N LEU A 409 19.05 -3.55 -1.00
CA LEU A 409 19.69 -2.87 -2.11
C LEU A 409 20.88 -2.01 -1.70
N ARG A 410 20.85 -1.32 -0.55
CA ARG A 410 21.87 -0.32 -0.17
C ARG A 410 22.93 -0.84 0.80
N CYS A 411 22.57 -1.77 1.69
CA CYS A 411 23.56 -2.35 2.60
C CYS A 411 24.58 -3.19 1.81
N ARG A 412 25.85 -3.15 2.23
CA ARG A 412 26.93 -3.96 1.63
C ARG A 412 27.30 -5.19 2.47
N GLU A 413 26.86 -5.25 3.73
CA GLU A 413 27.11 -6.38 4.63
C GLU A 413 26.23 -7.59 4.24
N PRO A 414 26.83 -8.71 3.75
CA PRO A 414 26.07 -9.80 3.15
C PRO A 414 25.08 -10.48 4.12
N LYS A 415 25.39 -10.54 5.42
CA LYS A 415 24.49 -11.16 6.41
C LYS A 415 23.22 -10.33 6.61
N ILE A 416 23.37 -9.01 6.77
CA ILE A 416 22.24 -8.10 6.99
C ILE A 416 21.32 -8.09 5.77
N ARG A 417 21.88 -8.09 4.55
CA ARG A 417 21.08 -8.16 3.31
C ARG A 417 20.21 -9.43 3.24
N ARG A 418 20.78 -10.60 3.56
CA ARG A 418 20.03 -11.87 3.58
C ARG A 418 18.97 -11.91 4.66
N MET A 419 19.27 -11.39 5.85
CA MET A 419 18.27 -11.24 6.92
C MET A 419 17.12 -10.32 6.50
N ALA A 420 17.44 -9.19 5.86
CA ALA A 420 16.45 -8.26 5.36
C ALA A 420 15.56 -8.91 4.28
N LEU A 421 16.14 -9.63 3.33
CA LEU A 421 15.42 -10.35 2.28
C LEU A 421 14.52 -11.45 2.86
N ALA A 422 15.01 -12.20 3.85
CA ALA A 422 14.23 -13.23 4.52
C ALA A 422 13.01 -12.64 5.25
N LEU A 423 13.19 -11.54 5.99
CA LEU A 423 12.08 -10.83 6.63
C LEU A 423 11.12 -10.23 5.60
N PHE A 424 11.63 -9.69 4.49
CA PHE A 424 10.80 -9.12 3.43
C PHE A 424 9.85 -10.19 2.83
N ARG A 425 10.36 -11.42 2.64
CA ARG A 425 9.55 -12.58 2.21
C ARG A 425 8.55 -13.06 3.25
N GLN A 426 8.83 -12.86 4.53
CA GLN A 426 7.93 -13.24 5.64
C GLN A 426 6.78 -12.25 5.84
N GLY A 427 6.87 -11.03 5.30
CA GLY A 427 5.84 -10.00 5.44
C GLY A 427 4.54 -10.29 4.66
N PRO A 428 3.57 -9.36 4.68
CA PRO A 428 2.32 -9.47 3.91
C PRO A 428 2.58 -9.69 2.42
N GLN A 429 1.74 -10.50 1.77
CA GLN A 429 1.88 -10.87 0.35
C GLN A 429 1.74 -9.66 -0.58
N ALA A 430 0.75 -8.81 -0.35
CA ALA A 430 0.57 -7.56 -1.09
C ALA A 430 0.58 -6.36 -0.15
N GLN A 431 1.21 -5.26 -0.57
CA GLN A 431 1.40 -4.07 0.24
C GLN A 431 1.25 -2.81 -0.62
N GLY A 432 0.32 -1.92 -0.28
CA GLY A 432 0.04 -0.72 -1.06
C GLY A 432 -0.40 -1.05 -2.50
N PHE A 433 0.54 -1.06 -3.44
CA PHE A 433 0.30 -1.31 -4.87
C PHE A 433 0.89 -2.61 -5.41
N TYR A 434 1.83 -3.23 -4.68
CA TYR A 434 2.69 -4.28 -5.24
C TYR A 434 2.62 -5.59 -4.46
N ASN A 435 3.04 -6.65 -5.13
CA ASN A 435 3.23 -7.97 -4.54
C ASN A 435 4.68 -8.15 -4.07
N SER A 436 4.84 -8.54 -2.81
CA SER A 436 6.15 -8.73 -2.15
C SER A 436 6.99 -9.81 -2.83
N ALA A 437 6.39 -10.83 -3.47
CA ALA A 437 7.15 -11.91 -4.09
C ALA A 437 8.02 -11.44 -5.27
N GLY A 438 7.43 -10.65 -6.18
CA GLY A 438 8.12 -10.12 -7.35
C GLY A 438 9.24 -9.15 -6.96
N ALA A 439 8.96 -8.26 -6.00
CA ALA A 439 10.00 -7.42 -5.40
C ALA A 439 11.10 -8.30 -4.81
N ALA A 440 10.80 -9.25 -3.92
CA ALA A 440 11.82 -10.09 -3.27
C ALA A 440 12.73 -10.81 -4.28
N ALA A 441 12.16 -11.36 -5.35
CA ALA A 441 12.92 -12.02 -6.42
C ALA A 441 13.88 -11.05 -7.12
N LEU A 442 13.43 -9.83 -7.40
CA LEU A 442 14.28 -8.78 -7.95
C LEU A 442 15.43 -8.42 -7.00
N GLY A 443 15.16 -8.32 -5.69
CA GLY A 443 16.16 -7.93 -4.71
C GLY A 443 17.24 -8.99 -4.56
N GLU A 444 16.81 -10.25 -4.54
CA GLU A 444 17.71 -11.41 -4.58
C GLU A 444 18.55 -11.43 -5.85
N ARG A 445 17.95 -11.14 -7.02
CA ARG A 445 18.68 -11.10 -8.28
C ARG A 445 19.76 -10.02 -8.29
N VAL A 446 19.44 -8.82 -7.77
CA VAL A 446 20.41 -7.73 -7.61
C VAL A 446 21.56 -8.16 -6.69
N MET A 447 21.23 -8.74 -5.53
CA MET A 447 22.24 -9.26 -4.59
C MET A 447 23.18 -10.27 -5.25
N MET A 448 22.64 -11.26 -5.96
CA MET A 448 23.41 -12.29 -6.64
C MET A 448 24.33 -11.73 -7.73
N LEU A 449 23.84 -10.76 -8.51
CA LEU A 449 24.64 -10.11 -9.56
C LEU A 449 25.82 -9.35 -8.96
N GLU A 450 25.58 -8.56 -7.92
CA GLU A 450 26.63 -7.82 -7.20
C GLU A 450 27.68 -8.75 -6.60
N GLU A 451 27.27 -9.85 -5.96
CA GLU A 451 28.19 -10.83 -5.37
C GLU A 451 29.00 -11.57 -6.44
N ALA A 452 28.38 -11.96 -7.56
CA ALA A 452 29.08 -12.59 -8.67
C ALA A 452 30.10 -11.65 -9.34
N LEU A 453 29.79 -10.35 -9.43
CA LEU A 453 30.72 -9.33 -9.90
C LEU A 453 31.89 -9.15 -8.92
N ALA A 454 31.62 -9.14 -7.60
CA ALA A 454 32.64 -9.04 -6.57
C ALA A 454 33.65 -10.20 -6.63
N ILE A 455 33.16 -11.43 -6.82
CA ILE A 455 34.02 -12.63 -6.95
C ILE A 455 34.91 -12.52 -8.20
N ARG A 456 34.35 -12.14 -9.35
CA ARG A 456 35.12 -11.96 -10.59
C ARG A 456 36.20 -10.89 -10.47
N ALA A 457 35.89 -9.75 -9.85
CA ALA A 457 36.86 -8.69 -9.62
C ALA A 457 38.04 -9.16 -8.74
N ASN A 458 37.78 -10.02 -7.75
CA ASN A 458 38.82 -10.58 -6.89
C ASN A 458 39.66 -11.66 -7.59
N GLN A 459 39.04 -12.47 -8.47
CA GLN A 459 39.75 -13.46 -9.27
C GLN A 459 40.68 -12.80 -10.30
N GLY A 460 40.23 -11.74 -10.99
CA GLY A 460 41.07 -10.95 -11.90
C GLY A 460 42.26 -10.26 -11.21
N LYS A 461 42.08 -9.80 -9.96
CA LYS A 461 43.20 -9.30 -9.12
C LYS A 461 44.18 -10.41 -8.69
N SER A 462 43.71 -11.64 -8.51
CA SER A 462 44.59 -12.77 -8.17
C SER A 462 45.41 -13.25 -9.37
N GLU A 463 44.83 -13.23 -10.57
CA GLU A 463 45.52 -13.58 -11.81
C GLU A 463 46.56 -12.54 -12.24
N SER A 464 46.28 -11.24 -12.06
CA SER A 464 47.28 -10.18 -12.32
C SER A 464 48.48 -10.22 -11.37
N VAL A 465 48.25 -10.60 -10.09
CA VAL A 465 49.32 -10.82 -9.11
C VAL A 465 50.14 -12.08 -9.43
N ARG A 466 49.51 -13.12 -10.00
CA ARG A 466 50.24 -14.31 -10.51
C ARG A 466 51.08 -13.99 -11.75
N GLN A 467 50.58 -13.17 -12.67
CA GLN A 467 51.35 -12.74 -13.84
C GLN A 467 52.55 -11.86 -13.47
N HIS A 468 52.45 -11.02 -12.43
CA HIS A 468 53.60 -10.25 -11.92
C HIS A 468 54.64 -11.08 -11.16
N SER A 469 54.26 -12.24 -10.61
CA SER A 469 55.20 -13.16 -9.96
C SER A 469 55.84 -14.16 -10.94
N SER A 470 55.29 -14.35 -12.15
CA SER A 470 55.86 -15.19 -13.20
C SER A 470 56.83 -14.49 -14.16
N ASN A 471 57.05 -13.18 -14.06
CA ASN A 471 58.00 -12.45 -14.93
C ASN A 471 59.48 -12.60 -14.52
N SER A 472 59.86 -13.74 -13.92
CA SER A 472 61.27 -14.11 -13.65
C SER A 472 61.65 -15.48 -14.20
N ALA A 473 61.11 -15.88 -15.35
CA ALA A 473 61.67 -16.96 -16.15
C ALA A 473 61.49 -16.68 -17.65
N ILE A 474 62.61 -16.74 -18.36
CA ILE A 474 62.84 -16.34 -19.75
C ILE A 474 62.55 -17.50 -20.72
N GLU A 475 61.97 -17.13 -21.89
CA GLU A 475 61.99 -17.75 -23.25
C GLU A 475 61.46 -19.18 -23.51
N ASN A 476 60.44 -19.31 -24.39
CA ASN A 476 60.66 -19.50 -25.84
C ASN A 476 59.35 -19.63 -26.67
N HIS A 477 59.35 -18.92 -27.80
CA HIS A 477 58.57 -18.97 -29.06
C HIS A 477 57.41 -19.97 -29.32
N ALA A 478 56.29 -19.45 -29.84
CA ALA A 478 55.76 -19.75 -31.20
C ALA A 478 54.64 -18.77 -31.63
N TYR A 479 54.57 -18.53 -32.94
CA TYR A 479 53.71 -17.60 -33.73
C TYR A 479 52.29 -18.18 -33.98
N ASP A 480 51.22 -17.35 -33.95
CA ASP A 480 50.31 -16.98 -35.08
C ASP A 480 48.96 -16.39 -34.56
N PRO A 481 48.25 -15.56 -35.35
CA PRO A 481 47.24 -14.60 -34.90
C PRO A 481 45.80 -15.09 -35.12
N ASP A 482 44.90 -14.68 -34.23
CA ASP A 482 43.52 -14.33 -34.60
C ASP A 482 42.87 -13.54 -33.46
N HIS A 483 42.54 -12.28 -33.74
CA HIS A 483 41.70 -11.46 -32.88
C HIS A 483 40.24 -11.89 -33.10
N ASN A 484 39.66 -12.58 -32.11
CA ASN A 484 38.21 -12.69 -31.96
C ASN A 484 37.79 -12.05 -30.64
N SER A 485 36.96 -11.02 -30.75
CA SER A 485 36.21 -10.41 -29.67
C SER A 485 35.31 -11.45 -28.99
N HIS A 486 35.59 -11.78 -27.74
CA HIS A 486 34.77 -12.70 -26.96
C HIS A 486 33.44 -12.04 -26.56
N VAL A 487 32.36 -12.54 -27.15
CA VAL A 487 30.98 -12.39 -26.73
C VAL A 487 30.79 -13.14 -25.41
N PHE A 488 30.37 -12.46 -24.35
CA PHE A 488 29.93 -13.13 -23.11
C PHE A 488 28.46 -13.54 -23.24
N ASN A 489 28.24 -14.83 -23.49
CA ASN A 489 26.96 -15.49 -23.28
C ASN A 489 26.83 -15.76 -21.77
N VAL A 490 25.85 -15.12 -21.10
CA VAL A 490 25.43 -15.57 -19.77
C VAL A 490 24.47 -16.74 -20.00
N ASP A 491 25.01 -17.95 -20.09
CA ASP A 491 24.21 -19.16 -20.03
C ASP A 491 23.53 -19.24 -18.65
N SER A 492 22.20 -19.23 -18.65
CA SER A 492 21.35 -19.37 -17.46
C SER A 492 21.52 -20.71 -16.72
N SER A 493 22.43 -21.57 -17.17
CA SER A 493 22.67 -22.92 -16.63
C SER A 493 23.99 -23.09 -15.86
N CYS A 494 24.82 -22.04 -15.74
CA CYS A 494 26.09 -22.09 -15.00
C CYS A 494 26.18 -20.97 -13.95
N LEU A 495 25.25 -20.95 -12.99
CA LEU A 495 25.54 -20.34 -11.69
C LEU A 495 26.35 -21.36 -10.88
N PRO A 496 27.62 -21.09 -10.50
CA PRO A 496 28.33 -21.99 -9.61
C PRO A 496 27.54 -22.10 -8.30
N VAL A 497 27.40 -23.32 -7.78
CA VAL A 497 26.86 -23.55 -6.43
C VAL A 497 27.82 -22.89 -5.45
N ILE A 498 27.49 -21.68 -5.00
CA ILE A 498 28.34 -20.92 -4.09
C ILE A 498 28.27 -21.59 -2.72
N GLN A 499 29.40 -22.11 -2.24
CA GLN A 499 29.51 -22.63 -0.88
C GLN A 499 29.45 -21.48 0.13
N ASP A 500 28.76 -21.66 1.25
CA ASP A 500 28.51 -20.65 2.29
C ASP A 500 29.76 -19.90 2.80
N SER A 501 30.95 -20.47 2.61
CA SER A 501 32.23 -19.89 3.02
C SER A 501 32.77 -18.77 2.11
N GLU A 502 32.29 -18.62 0.87
CA GLU A 502 32.75 -17.59 -0.09
C GLU A 502 31.82 -16.35 -0.14
N LEU A 503 30.66 -16.41 0.53
CA LEU A 503 29.64 -15.33 0.56
C LEU A 503 30.01 -14.15 1.49
N ALA A 504 31.19 -14.17 2.12
CA ALA A 504 31.63 -13.20 3.13
C ALA A 504 32.51 -12.08 2.56
N VAL A 505 32.44 -11.82 1.26
CA VAL A 505 33.18 -10.74 0.60
C VAL A 505 32.28 -9.51 0.53
N TYR A 506 32.72 -8.39 1.12
CA TYR A 506 32.08 -7.09 0.91
C TYR A 506 32.05 -6.77 -0.58
N VAL A 507 30.86 -6.45 -1.13
CA VAL A 507 30.71 -6.08 -2.54
C VAL A 507 31.49 -4.78 -2.78
N PRO A 508 32.55 -4.78 -3.61
CA PRO A 508 33.36 -3.59 -3.85
C PRO A 508 32.57 -2.57 -4.71
N GLU A 509 32.98 -1.30 -4.72
CA GLU A 509 32.22 -0.21 -5.35
C GLU A 509 31.95 -0.47 -6.84
N GLU A 510 32.91 -1.08 -7.53
CA GLU A 510 32.85 -1.41 -8.95
C GLU A 510 31.82 -2.51 -9.26
N ALA A 511 31.52 -3.36 -8.28
CA ALA A 511 30.53 -4.43 -8.40
C ALA A 511 29.12 -3.96 -8.00
N ARG A 512 28.97 -2.73 -7.50
CA ARG A 512 27.67 -2.17 -7.13
C ARG A 512 26.89 -1.75 -8.36
N LEU A 513 25.61 -2.10 -8.36
CA LEU A 513 24.72 -1.69 -9.43
C LEU A 513 24.23 -0.25 -9.17
N GLY A 514 24.26 0.57 -10.22
CA GLY A 514 23.71 1.94 -10.30
C GLY A 514 22.19 1.93 -10.47
N PRO A 515 21.56 3.00 -11.01
CA PRO A 515 20.10 3.09 -11.07
C PRO A 515 19.46 1.83 -11.64
N ILE A 516 18.64 1.20 -10.80
CA ILE A 516 17.95 -0.05 -11.12
C ILE A 516 16.56 0.32 -11.63
N GLY A 517 16.24 -0.12 -12.84
CA GLY A 517 14.92 0.04 -13.46
C GLY A 517 14.37 -1.30 -13.92
N ILE A 518 13.05 -1.39 -14.01
CA ILE A 518 12.35 -2.55 -14.57
C ILE A 518 11.57 -2.06 -15.77
N PHE A 519 11.58 -2.81 -16.87
CA PHE A 519 10.68 -2.58 -17.99
C PHE A 519 10.17 -3.89 -18.56
N ARG A 520 9.00 -3.86 -19.17
CA ARG A 520 8.43 -4.98 -19.94
C ARG A 520 8.59 -4.67 -21.41
N SER A 521 8.85 -5.69 -22.23
CA SER A 521 9.02 -5.49 -23.67
C SER A 521 7.77 -4.88 -24.35
N GLN A 522 6.57 -5.15 -23.83
CA GLN A 522 5.31 -4.57 -24.31
C GLN A 522 5.15 -3.06 -24.02
N ASP A 523 5.83 -2.52 -23.00
CA ASP A 523 5.69 -1.13 -22.57
C ASP A 523 6.68 -0.20 -23.31
N GLY A 524 7.45 -0.76 -24.25
CA GLY A 524 8.50 -0.08 -25.00
C GLY A 524 9.90 -0.29 -24.41
N PHE A 525 10.93 0.06 -25.19
CA PHE A 525 12.32 -0.10 -24.80
C PHE A 525 12.91 1.20 -24.25
N PRO A 526 13.81 1.13 -23.25
CA PRO A 526 14.45 2.31 -22.71
C PRO A 526 15.25 3.11 -23.76
N PRO A 527 15.37 4.44 -23.61
CA PRO A 527 16.21 5.26 -24.49
C PRO A 527 17.66 4.75 -24.51
N GLY A 528 18.24 4.58 -25.69
CA GLY A 528 19.61 4.09 -25.87
C GLY A 528 19.77 2.57 -26.02
N THR A 529 18.67 1.81 -26.11
CA THR A 529 18.71 0.38 -26.40
C THR A 529 19.25 0.14 -27.82
N LYS A 530 20.31 -0.67 -27.95
CA LYS A 530 20.95 -0.97 -29.25
C LYS A 530 20.10 -1.99 -30.04
N GLU A 531 20.12 -1.91 -31.37
CA GLU A 531 19.43 -2.88 -32.25
C GLU A 531 19.88 -4.33 -32.00
N GLU A 532 21.14 -4.54 -31.61
CA GLU A 532 21.69 -5.84 -31.25
C GLU A 532 21.07 -6.45 -29.99
N ASP A 533 20.68 -5.61 -29.03
CA ASP A 533 20.03 -6.03 -27.79
C ASP A 533 18.56 -6.38 -28.06
N LEU A 534 17.90 -5.57 -28.90
CA LEU A 534 16.53 -5.85 -29.39
C LEU A 534 16.44 -7.18 -30.15
N ALA A 535 17.46 -7.50 -30.97
CA ALA A 535 17.51 -8.75 -31.73
C ALA A 535 17.58 -9.99 -30.82
N LYS A 536 18.19 -9.88 -29.64
CA LYS A 536 18.32 -10.97 -28.64
C LYS A 536 17.05 -11.21 -27.83
N TRP A 537 16.18 -10.20 -27.70
CA TRP A 537 14.99 -10.26 -26.82
C TRP A 537 13.70 -10.76 -27.50
N ASN A 538 13.78 -11.18 -28.76
CA ASN A 538 12.67 -11.56 -29.65
C ASN A 538 11.86 -12.84 -29.27
N GLN A 539 11.85 -13.29 -28.02
CA GLN A 539 11.24 -14.59 -27.69
C GLN A 539 9.95 -14.57 -26.86
N ARG A 540 9.62 -13.50 -26.11
CA ARG A 540 8.33 -13.40 -25.38
C ARG A 540 7.88 -11.95 -25.20
N HIS A 541 6.67 -11.61 -25.67
CA HIS A 541 6.07 -10.27 -25.54
C HIS A 541 5.81 -9.85 -24.07
N ASP A 542 5.76 -10.81 -23.14
CA ASP A 542 5.51 -10.56 -21.72
C ASP A 542 6.78 -10.61 -20.85
N GLN A 543 7.98 -10.65 -21.46
CA GLN A 543 9.24 -10.75 -20.71
C GLN A 543 9.54 -9.43 -19.96
N THR A 544 9.84 -9.56 -18.66
CA THR A 544 10.31 -8.46 -17.82
C THR A 544 11.83 -8.44 -17.79
N PHE A 545 12.41 -7.24 -17.89
CA PHE A 545 13.86 -7.03 -17.87
C PHE A 545 14.26 -6.12 -16.71
N LEU A 546 15.34 -6.50 -16.04
CA LEU A 546 16.09 -5.68 -15.11
C LEU A 546 17.09 -4.84 -15.90
N ARG A 547 16.95 -3.51 -15.84
CA ARG A 547 17.94 -2.55 -16.33
C ARG A 547 18.77 -2.06 -15.15
N PHE A 548 20.08 -2.04 -15.29
CA PHE A 548 20.97 -1.38 -14.33
C PHE A 548 22.15 -0.75 -15.06
N SER A 549 22.86 0.13 -14.36
CA SER A 549 24.19 0.56 -14.79
C SER A 549 25.25 0.00 -13.87
N ARG A 550 26.49 -0.14 -14.37
CA ARG A 550 27.67 -0.41 -13.56
C ARG A 550 28.86 0.35 -14.11
N ASN A 551 29.85 0.58 -13.26
CA ASN A 551 31.14 1.11 -13.71
C ASN A 551 31.99 -0.05 -14.24
N GLU A 552 32.43 0.05 -15.49
CA GLU A 552 33.36 -0.89 -16.10
C GLU A 552 34.73 -0.22 -16.26
N HIS A 553 35.77 -0.94 -15.85
CA HIS A 553 37.16 -0.51 -16.04
C HIS A 553 37.63 -0.94 -17.42
N ASP A 554 37.97 0.03 -18.25
CA ASP A 554 38.70 -0.23 -19.49
C ASP A 554 40.19 -0.38 -19.16
N GLN A 555 40.66 -1.63 -19.12
CA GLN A 555 42.07 -1.96 -18.84
C GLN A 555 43.05 -1.40 -19.89
N ALA A 556 42.58 -1.15 -21.12
CA ALA A 556 43.45 -0.65 -22.18
C ALA A 556 43.73 0.85 -22.03
N ASN A 557 42.76 1.61 -21.50
CA ASN A 557 42.83 3.06 -21.38
C ASN A 557 42.95 3.55 -19.92
N ASP A 558 42.87 2.65 -18.94
CA ASP A 558 42.79 2.94 -17.50
C ASP A 558 41.68 3.93 -17.14
N THR A 559 40.56 3.87 -17.86
CA THR A 559 39.40 4.74 -17.68
C THR A 559 38.19 3.95 -17.19
N TRP A 560 37.41 4.57 -16.32
CA TRP A 560 36.12 4.04 -15.88
C TRP A 560 35.02 4.62 -16.74
N HIS A 561 34.16 3.76 -17.28
CA HIS A 561 32.98 4.19 -18.02
C HIS A 561 31.73 3.48 -17.49
N VAL A 562 30.59 4.17 -17.56
CA VAL A 562 29.31 3.62 -17.14
C VAL A 562 28.75 2.76 -18.27
N VAL A 563 28.48 1.49 -17.99
CA VAL A 563 27.83 0.56 -18.91
C VAL A 563 26.42 0.30 -18.44
N HIS A 564 25.48 0.25 -19.38
CA HIS A 564 24.10 -0.15 -19.12
C HIS A 564 23.90 -1.61 -19.52
N GLU A 565 23.38 -2.41 -18.60
CA GLU A 565 23.11 -3.82 -18.82
C GLU A 565 21.64 -4.14 -18.57
N TYR A 566 21.21 -5.24 -19.21
CA TYR A 566 19.83 -5.70 -19.22
C TYR A 566 19.81 -7.20 -18.97
N VAL A 567 19.10 -7.63 -17.92
CA VAL A 567 19.01 -9.04 -17.54
C VAL A 567 17.54 -9.45 -17.49
N PRO A 568 17.12 -10.53 -18.18
CA PRO A 568 15.75 -11.02 -18.08
C PRO A 568 15.46 -11.47 -16.63
N ILE A 569 14.28 -11.13 -16.14
CA ILE A 569 13.74 -11.64 -14.88
C ILE A 569 12.80 -12.79 -15.23
N ASP A 570 13.14 -14.00 -14.82
CA ASP A 570 12.24 -15.15 -14.93
C ASP A 570 11.14 -14.99 -13.86
N ASN A 571 9.88 -14.92 -14.30
CA ASN A 571 8.70 -14.84 -13.42
C ASN A 571 8.42 -16.17 -12.70
#